data_AF-A0A179IMA5-F1
#
_entry.id   AF-A0A179IMA5-F1
#
_cell.length_a   1.000
_cell.length_b   1.000
_cell.length_c   1.000
_cell.angle_alpha   90.00
_cell.angle_beta   90.00
_cell.angle_gamma   90.00
#
_symmetry.space_group_name_H-M   'P 1'
#
loop_
_entity.id
_entity.type
_entity.pdbx_description
1 polymer ?
#
loop_
_entity_poly.entity_id
_entity_poly.type
_entity_poly.pdbx_seq_one_letter_code
_entity_poly.pdbx_strand_id
1 'polypeptide(L)'
;LKHGGGGGGGRPRADSSGLPPQTPEQQKRQMLQCLLLEAGILFHSVFIGMALSVATGPAFVVFLIAISFHQSFEGLALGSRIAAIQFPRASPRPWLMVLAYGVTTPFGQAIGLFMHRIYDPASMAGLITVGVMNAISAGLLLYSGLVQLLAEDFLSEKSFKILKGRKRLHAYLCVVAGATLMAAVGAFA
;
A
#
# COMPACT_ATOMS: atom_id res chain seq x y z
N LEU A 1 18.60 -61.61 -33.25
CA LEU A 1 19.27 -60.51 -33.99
C LEU A 1 18.52 -59.21 -33.70
N LYS A 2 19.31 -58.16 -33.55
CA LYS A 2 19.10 -56.86 -32.87
C LYS A 2 18.28 -55.84 -33.68
N HIS A 3 17.87 -54.76 -32.98
CA HIS A 3 17.43 -53.40 -33.42
C HIS A 3 15.90 -53.12 -33.38
N GLY A 4 15.36 -52.04 -32.80
CA GLY A 4 15.94 -50.88 -32.10
C GLY A 4 15.08 -49.61 -32.29
N GLY A 5 14.85 -48.84 -31.21
CA GLY A 5 14.55 -47.38 -31.23
C GLY A 5 13.07 -47.00 -31.43
N GLY A 6 12.49 -46.01 -30.76
CA GLY A 6 13.02 -45.05 -29.79
C GLY A 6 11.85 -44.33 -29.10
N GLY A 7 11.99 -44.13 -27.79
CA GLY A 7 11.00 -43.42 -26.98
C GLY A 7 11.08 -41.90 -27.19
N GLY A 8 9.95 -41.31 -27.57
CA GLY A 8 9.72 -39.86 -27.53
C GLY A 8 8.92 -39.50 -26.28
N GLY A 9 9.51 -39.71 -25.10
CA GLY A 9 8.93 -39.27 -23.83
C GLY A 9 9.05 -37.75 -23.70
N GLY A 10 8.08 -37.02 -24.24
CA GLY A 10 7.93 -35.59 -24.01
C GLY A 10 7.70 -35.33 -22.52
N ARG A 11 8.75 -34.88 -21.82
CA ARG A 11 8.64 -34.36 -20.45
C ARG A 11 7.61 -33.24 -20.43
N PRO A 12 6.61 -33.26 -19.54
CA PRO A 12 5.82 -32.06 -19.26
C PRO A 12 6.80 -30.99 -18.77
N ARG A 13 6.83 -29.84 -19.44
CA ARG A 13 7.53 -28.66 -18.94
C ARG A 13 6.92 -28.32 -17.59
N ALA A 14 7.70 -28.54 -16.52
CA ALA A 14 7.37 -28.04 -15.20
C ALA A 14 7.28 -26.51 -15.31
N ASP A 15 6.06 -25.97 -15.20
CA ASP A 15 5.83 -24.57 -14.90
C ASP A 15 6.59 -24.26 -13.61
N SER A 16 7.61 -23.42 -13.73
CA SER A 16 8.56 -23.08 -12.67
C SER A 16 7.99 -22.13 -11.61
N SER A 17 6.68 -22.14 -11.40
CA SER A 17 6.03 -21.45 -10.29
C SER A 17 5.35 -22.48 -9.38
N GLY A 18 6.09 -22.98 -8.39
CA GLY A 18 5.60 -23.95 -7.39
C GLY A 18 4.54 -23.40 -6.43
N LEU A 19 3.66 -22.51 -6.90
CA LEU A 19 2.54 -21.96 -6.17
C LEU A 19 1.26 -22.65 -6.68
N PRO A 20 0.41 -23.21 -5.80
CA PRO A 20 -0.87 -23.74 -6.23
C PRO A 20 -1.68 -22.65 -6.95
N PRO A 21 -2.40 -22.98 -8.03
CA PRO A 21 -3.20 -22.00 -8.76
C PRO A 21 -4.20 -21.33 -7.81
N GLN A 22 -4.21 -19.99 -7.79
CA GLN A 22 -5.18 -19.21 -7.02
C GLN A 22 -6.59 -19.47 -7.58
N THR A 23 -7.58 -19.65 -6.71
CA THR A 23 -8.96 -19.73 -7.21
C THR A 23 -9.41 -18.35 -7.71
N PRO A 24 -10.30 -18.27 -8.72
CA PRO A 24 -10.78 -16.99 -9.23
C PRO A 24 -11.38 -16.08 -8.14
N GLU A 25 -12.02 -16.68 -7.14
CA GLU A 25 -12.58 -15.98 -5.98
C GLU A 25 -11.49 -15.38 -5.06
N GLN A 26 -10.38 -16.10 -4.84
CA GLN A 26 -9.25 -15.58 -4.07
C GLN A 26 -8.59 -14.39 -4.78
N GLN A 27 -8.41 -14.47 -6.10
CA GLN A 27 -7.82 -13.38 -6.88
C GLN A 27 -8.70 -12.13 -6.89
N LYS A 28 -10.03 -12.28 -7.02
CA LYS A 28 -10.97 -11.16 -6.89
C LYS A 28 -10.90 -10.51 -5.51
N ARG A 29 -10.85 -11.32 -4.44
CA ARG A 29 -10.76 -10.80 -3.06
C ARG A 29 -9.48 -10.00 -2.82
N GLN A 30 -8.34 -10.52 -3.28
CA GLN A 30 -7.05 -9.80 -3.19
C GLN A 30 -7.05 -8.50 -4.00
N MET A 31 -7.66 -8.52 -5.20
CA MET A 31 -7.83 -7.32 -6.02
C MET A 31 -8.68 -6.26 -5.31
N LEU A 32 -9.81 -6.66 -4.72
CA LEU A 32 -10.70 -5.75 -3.99
C LEU A 32 -10.01 -5.19 -2.74
N GLN A 33 -9.31 -6.02 -1.97
CA GLN A 33 -8.52 -5.57 -0.82
C GLN A 33 -7.42 -4.58 -1.23
N CYS A 34 -6.72 -4.84 -2.33
CA CYS A 34 -5.69 -3.93 -2.83
C CYS A 34 -6.28 -2.62 -3.34
N LEU A 35 -7.43 -2.65 -4.03
CA LEU A 35 -8.09 -1.45 -4.54
C LEU A 35 -8.66 -0.59 -3.40
N LEU A 36 -9.24 -1.22 -2.38
CA LEU A 36 -9.74 -0.51 -1.19
C LEU A 36 -8.59 0.11 -0.39
N LEU A 37 -7.48 -0.63 -0.22
CA LEU A 37 -6.26 -0.11 0.39
C LEU A 37 -5.70 1.07 -0.39
N GLU A 38 -5.54 0.91 -1.71
CA GLU A 38 -5.06 1.96 -2.61
C GLU A 38 -5.94 3.20 -2.49
N ALA A 39 -7.25 3.08 -2.64
CA ALA A 39 -8.18 4.20 -2.54
C ALA A 39 -8.06 4.94 -1.19
N GLY A 40 -7.93 4.21 -0.09
CA GLY A 40 -7.72 4.80 1.24
C GLY A 40 -6.40 5.58 1.36
N ILE A 41 -5.31 5.01 0.85
CA ILE A 41 -3.98 5.64 0.83
C ILE A 41 -3.99 6.88 -0.08
N LEU A 42 -4.57 6.79 -1.28
CA LEU A 42 -4.67 7.93 -2.21
C LEU A 42 -5.47 9.07 -1.57
N PHE A 43 -6.63 8.74 -0.97
CA PHE A 43 -7.46 9.73 -0.29
C PHE A 43 -6.68 10.46 0.80
N HIS A 44 -5.96 9.73 1.66
CA HIS A 44 -5.13 10.32 2.71
C HIS A 44 -3.99 11.19 2.15
N SER A 45 -3.31 10.70 1.11
CA SER A 45 -2.14 11.33 0.52
C SER A 45 -2.45 12.71 -0.09
N VAL A 46 -3.70 12.95 -0.54
CA VAL A 46 -4.14 14.29 -0.99
C VAL A 46 -4.06 15.30 0.16
N PHE A 47 -4.54 14.93 1.35
CA PHE A 47 -4.53 15.82 2.52
C PHE A 47 -3.11 16.06 3.03
N ILE A 48 -2.25 15.04 3.03
CA ILE A 48 -0.82 15.20 3.31
C ILE A 48 -0.21 16.22 2.35
N GLY A 49 -0.44 16.08 1.04
CA GLY A 49 0.07 17.00 0.02
C GLY A 49 -0.41 18.45 0.24
N MET A 50 -1.69 18.63 0.57
CA MET A 50 -2.24 19.94 0.91
C MET A 50 -1.58 20.53 2.17
N ALA A 51 -1.40 19.75 3.23
CA ALA A 51 -0.74 20.19 4.45
C ALA A 51 0.72 20.61 4.19
N LEU A 52 1.44 19.86 3.37
CA LEU A 52 2.82 20.18 2.99
C LEU A 52 2.90 21.49 2.18
N SER A 53 1.90 21.79 1.36
CA SER A 53 1.88 23.01 0.53
C SER A 53 1.73 24.32 1.31
N VAL A 54 1.17 24.26 2.52
CA VAL A 54 0.99 25.43 3.39
C VAL A 54 2.15 25.59 4.38
N ALA A 55 3.01 24.58 4.52
CA ALA A 55 4.19 24.65 5.36
C ALA A 55 5.23 25.60 4.74
N THR A 56 5.82 26.49 5.56
CA THR A 56 6.83 27.46 5.12
C THR A 56 8.04 27.48 6.06
N GLY A 57 9.17 28.00 5.57
CA GLY A 57 10.39 28.13 6.38
C GLY A 57 11.03 26.78 6.76
N PRO A 58 11.76 26.71 7.89
CA PRO A 58 12.43 25.48 8.33
C PRO A 58 11.48 24.29 8.54
N ALA A 59 10.24 24.56 8.94
CA ALA A 59 9.21 23.53 9.14
C ALA A 59 8.86 22.79 7.84
N PHE A 60 8.89 23.47 6.69
CA PHE A 60 8.68 22.82 5.39
C PHE A 60 9.72 21.74 5.13
N VAL A 61 11.00 22.01 5.38
CA VAL A 61 12.09 21.04 5.11
C VAL A 61 11.98 19.84 6.03
N VAL A 62 11.69 20.05 7.32
CA VAL A 62 11.49 18.97 8.28
C VAL A 62 10.30 18.10 7.87
N PHE A 63 9.17 18.74 7.56
CA PHE A 63 7.94 18.04 7.18
C PHE A 63 8.09 17.30 5.85
N LEU A 64 8.80 17.90 4.88
CA LEU A 64 9.12 17.26 3.60
C LEU A 64 9.97 16.00 3.79
N ILE A 65 10.99 16.05 4.65
CA ILE A 65 11.82 14.88 4.95
C ILE A 65 11.00 13.79 5.63
N ALA A 66 10.23 14.15 6.66
CA ALA A 66 9.39 13.22 7.40
C ALA A 66 8.36 12.54 6.48
N ILE A 67 7.62 13.32 5.68
CA ILE A 67 6.63 12.79 4.73
C ILE A 67 7.30 11.99 3.61
N SER A 68 8.51 12.32 3.16
CA SER A 68 9.22 11.51 2.17
C SER A 68 9.48 10.10 2.67
N PHE A 69 9.88 9.94 3.94
CA PHE A 69 10.01 8.63 4.57
C PHE A 69 8.64 7.96 4.74
N HIS A 70 7.65 8.67 5.27
CA HIS A 70 6.28 8.15 5.45
C HIS A 70 5.71 7.58 4.15
N GLN A 71 5.74 8.38 3.07
CA GLN A 71 5.27 8.01 1.74
C GLN A 71 6.10 6.86 1.14
N SER A 72 7.39 6.77 1.45
CA SER A 72 8.19 5.62 1.00
C SER A 72 7.70 4.31 1.61
N PHE A 73 7.34 4.32 2.90
CA PHE A 73 6.86 3.12 3.59
C PHE A 73 5.42 2.75 3.24
N GLU A 74 4.54 3.74 3.07
CA GLU A 74 3.19 3.50 2.54
C GLU A 74 3.24 2.96 1.10
N GLY A 75 4.13 3.49 0.25
CA GLY A 75 4.34 3.01 -1.12
C GLY A 75 4.88 1.58 -1.17
N LEU A 76 5.78 1.20 -0.25
CA LEU A 76 6.27 -0.16 -0.12
C LEU A 76 5.15 -1.11 0.32
N ALA A 77 4.30 -0.69 1.27
CA ALA A 77 3.16 -1.48 1.72
C ALA A 77 2.16 -1.72 0.57
N LEU A 78 1.79 -0.68 -0.17
CA LEU A 78 0.92 -0.79 -1.36
C LEU A 78 1.58 -1.65 -2.45
N GLY A 79 2.85 -1.42 -2.75
CA GLY A 79 3.61 -2.17 -3.75
C GLY A 79 3.67 -3.67 -3.44
N SER A 80 3.80 -4.05 -2.16
CA SER A 80 3.76 -5.45 -1.75
C SER A 80 2.41 -6.13 -2.03
N ARG A 81 1.30 -5.38 -1.93
CA ARG A 81 -0.06 -5.88 -2.23
C ARG A 81 -0.32 -5.98 -3.71
N ILE A 82 0.13 -4.99 -4.48
CA ILE A 82 0.08 -5.04 -5.95
C ILE A 82 0.89 -6.25 -6.44
N ALA A 83 2.09 -6.47 -5.90
CA ALA A 83 2.95 -7.59 -6.29
C ALA A 83 2.36 -8.98 -5.95
N ALA A 84 1.49 -9.05 -4.93
CA ALA A 84 0.80 -10.30 -4.56
C ALA A 84 -0.35 -10.67 -5.52
N ILE A 85 -0.82 -9.73 -6.35
CA ILE A 85 -1.89 -9.96 -7.33
C ILE A 85 -1.28 -10.48 -8.64
N GLN A 86 -1.86 -11.56 -9.16
CA GLN A 86 -1.49 -12.08 -10.47
C GLN A 86 -2.13 -11.25 -11.59
N PHE A 87 -1.35 -10.33 -12.16
CA PHE A 87 -1.74 -9.60 -13.35
C PHE A 87 -1.34 -10.36 -14.63
N PRO A 88 -2.11 -10.25 -15.73
CA PRO A 88 -1.65 -10.68 -17.04
C PRO A 88 -0.34 -9.99 -17.42
N ARG A 89 0.59 -10.70 -18.08
CA ARG A 89 1.96 -10.21 -18.39
C ARG A 89 2.01 -8.87 -19.14
N ALA A 90 0.96 -8.50 -19.86
CA ALA A 90 0.84 -7.25 -20.62
C ALA A 90 -0.14 -6.24 -20.00
N SER A 91 -0.52 -6.39 -18.73
CA SER A 91 -1.50 -5.51 -18.10
C SER A 91 -0.86 -4.18 -17.67
N PRO A 92 -1.42 -3.02 -18.08
CA PRO A 92 -0.95 -1.71 -17.60
C PRO A 92 -1.43 -1.37 -16.19
N ARG A 93 -2.33 -2.18 -15.60
CA ARG A 93 -2.96 -1.93 -14.29
C ARG A 93 -1.97 -1.67 -13.14
N PRO A 94 -0.96 -2.51 -12.87
CA PRO A 94 -0.04 -2.27 -11.76
C PRO A 94 0.77 -0.97 -11.95
N TRP A 95 1.09 -0.61 -13.19
CA TRP A 95 1.77 0.65 -13.49
C TRP A 95 0.88 1.87 -13.24
N LEU A 96 -0.40 1.78 -13.63
CA LEU A 96 -1.38 2.85 -13.35
C LEU A 96 -1.58 3.05 -11.85
N MET A 97 -1.61 1.97 -11.07
CA MET A 97 -1.77 2.05 -9.60
C MET A 97 -0.58 2.74 -8.94
N VAL A 98 0.65 2.35 -9.32
CA VAL A 98 1.88 2.99 -8.82
C VAL A 98 1.97 4.46 -9.25
N LEU A 99 1.56 4.78 -10.48
CA LEU A 99 1.52 6.14 -10.98
C LEU A 99 0.46 6.98 -10.25
N ALA A 100 -0.73 6.43 -10.02
CA ALA A 100 -1.78 7.08 -9.24
C ALA A 100 -1.26 7.42 -7.83
N TYR A 101 -0.56 6.48 -7.18
CA TYR A 101 0.08 6.72 -5.89
C TYR A 101 1.11 7.86 -5.95
N GLY A 102 2.05 7.81 -6.90
CA GLY A 102 3.12 8.80 -7.00
C GLY A 102 2.65 10.22 -7.36
N VAL A 103 1.58 10.34 -8.15
CA VAL A 103 1.03 11.64 -8.58
C VAL A 103 0.11 12.26 -7.52
N THR A 104 -0.44 11.46 -6.61
CA THR A 104 -1.46 11.93 -5.66
C THR A 104 -0.94 12.99 -4.69
N THR A 105 0.27 12.82 -4.14
CA THR A 105 0.84 13.81 -3.21
C THR A 105 1.18 15.15 -3.90
N PRO A 106 1.86 15.16 -5.08
CA PRO A 106 2.02 16.38 -5.88
C PRO A 106 0.70 17.04 -6.28
N PHE A 107 -0.31 16.23 -6.62
CA PHE A 107 -1.65 16.73 -6.92
C PHE A 107 -2.30 17.40 -5.70
N GLY A 108 -2.19 16.81 -4.51
CA GLY A 108 -2.61 17.43 -3.25
C GLY A 108 -1.87 18.75 -2.97
N GLN A 109 -0.56 18.81 -3.23
CA GLN A 109 0.20 20.06 -3.11
C GLN A 109 -0.33 21.14 -4.06
N ALA A 110 -0.61 20.79 -5.33
CA ALA A 110 -1.16 21.73 -6.30
C ALA A 110 -2.53 22.27 -5.86
N ILE A 111 -3.41 21.40 -5.33
CA ILE A 111 -4.69 21.83 -4.76
C ILE A 111 -4.48 22.77 -3.58
N GLY A 112 -3.57 22.45 -2.65
CA GLY A 112 -3.34 23.27 -1.47
C GLY A 112 -2.79 24.65 -1.81
N LEU A 113 -1.86 24.74 -2.77
CA LEU A 113 -1.36 26.01 -3.31
C LEU A 113 -2.47 26.84 -3.98
N PHE A 114 -3.38 26.17 -4.71
CA PHE A 114 -4.50 26.83 -5.37
C PHE A 114 -5.53 27.34 -4.34
N MET A 115 -5.89 26.50 -3.36
CA MET A 115 -6.81 26.88 -2.28
C MET A 115 -6.27 28.03 -1.44
N HIS A 116 -4.96 28.09 -1.19
CA HIS A 116 -4.34 29.20 -0.48
C HIS A 116 -4.54 30.57 -1.17
N ARG A 117 -4.88 30.61 -2.47
CA ARG A 117 -5.20 31.85 -3.19
C ARG A 117 -6.65 32.29 -3.11
N ILE A 118 -7.58 31.38 -2.76
CA ILE A 118 -9.04 31.61 -2.87
C ILE A 118 -9.72 31.53 -1.50
N TYR A 119 -9.15 30.76 -0.57
CA TYR A 119 -9.63 30.56 0.79
C TYR A 119 -8.50 30.81 1.78
N ASP A 120 -8.84 31.29 2.98
CA ASP A 120 -7.94 31.22 4.12
C ASP A 120 -8.00 29.80 4.71
N PRO A 121 -6.96 28.96 4.53
CA PRO A 121 -6.92 27.63 5.10
C PRO A 121 -6.93 27.64 6.64
N ALA A 122 -6.67 28.78 7.29
CA ALA A 122 -6.79 28.96 8.74
C ALA A 122 -8.22 29.33 9.20
N SER A 123 -9.19 29.45 8.28
CA SER A 123 -10.59 29.71 8.63
C SER A 123 -11.20 28.53 9.41
N MET A 124 -12.12 28.84 10.33
CA MET A 124 -12.81 27.83 11.16
C MET A 124 -13.47 26.72 10.31
N ALA A 125 -14.13 27.09 9.21
CA ALA A 125 -14.76 26.13 8.30
C ALA A 125 -13.72 25.24 7.57
N GLY A 126 -12.56 25.81 7.20
CA GLY A 126 -11.46 25.06 6.60
C GLY A 126 -10.86 24.05 7.57
N LEU A 127 -10.59 24.47 8.81
CA LEU A 127 -10.05 23.60 9.87
C LEU A 127 -11.02 22.47 10.23
N ILE A 128 -12.33 22.75 10.32
CA ILE A 128 -13.34 21.72 10.57
C ILE A 128 -13.39 20.71 9.42
N THR A 129 -13.39 21.20 8.17
CA THR A 129 -13.46 20.33 6.99
C THR A 129 -12.22 19.43 6.90
N VAL A 130 -11.02 19.99 7.05
CA VAL A 130 -9.76 19.22 7.06
C VAL A 130 -9.74 18.22 8.22
N GLY A 131 -10.16 18.64 9.41
CA GLY A 131 -10.23 17.76 10.59
C GLY A 131 -11.17 16.57 10.40
N VAL A 132 -12.38 16.81 9.88
CA VAL A 132 -13.37 15.75 9.59
C VAL A 132 -12.86 14.82 8.50
N MET A 133 -12.31 15.36 7.41
CA MET A 133 -11.76 14.53 6.33
C MET A 133 -10.57 13.69 6.80
N ASN A 134 -9.68 14.26 7.63
CA ASN A 134 -8.57 13.53 8.23
C ASN A 134 -9.06 12.44 9.21
N ALA A 135 -10.12 12.68 9.99
CA ALA A 135 -10.69 11.67 10.88
C ALA A 135 -11.29 10.48 10.10
N ILE A 136 -12.02 10.77 9.01
CA ILE A 136 -12.55 9.74 8.10
C ILE A 136 -11.39 8.96 7.47
N SER A 137 -10.39 9.68 6.96
CA SER A 137 -9.19 9.09 6.36
C SER A 137 -8.46 8.17 7.32
N ALA A 138 -8.22 8.61 8.56
CA ALA A 138 -7.59 7.81 9.61
C ALA A 138 -8.40 6.55 9.94
N GLY A 139 -9.73 6.66 10.01
CA GLY A 139 -10.62 5.51 10.22
C GLY A 139 -10.53 4.47 9.09
N LEU A 140 -10.54 4.93 7.83
CA LEU A 140 -10.38 4.06 6.66
C LEU A 140 -9.00 3.39 6.62
N LEU A 141 -7.93 4.12 6.93
CA LEU A 141 -6.58 3.57 6.98
C LEU A 141 -6.39 2.59 8.14
N LEU A 142 -6.97 2.85 9.31
CA LEU A 142 -6.99 1.89 10.42
C LEU A 142 -7.73 0.60 10.03
N TYR A 143 -8.89 0.72 9.37
CA TYR A 143 -9.62 -0.45 8.87
C TYR A 143 -8.80 -1.22 7.83
N SER A 144 -8.20 -0.54 6.86
CA SER A 144 -7.34 -1.16 5.86
C SER A 144 -6.11 -1.82 6.49
N GLY A 145 -5.45 -1.17 7.44
CA GLY A 145 -4.29 -1.69 8.15
C GLY A 145 -4.60 -2.90 9.03
N LEU A 146 -5.65 -2.83 9.83
CA LEU A 146 -5.97 -3.89 10.79
C LEU A 146 -6.72 -5.05 10.14
N VAL A 147 -7.74 -4.75 9.33
CA VAL A 147 -8.65 -5.78 8.80
C VAL A 147 -8.20 -6.27 7.43
N GLN A 148 -7.77 -5.38 6.54
CA GLN A 148 -7.43 -5.80 5.17
C GLN A 148 -5.98 -6.29 5.06
N LEU A 149 -5.05 -5.72 5.84
CA LEU A 149 -3.65 -6.13 5.85
C LEU A 149 -3.36 -7.15 6.96
N LEU A 150 -3.47 -6.75 8.24
CA LEU A 150 -2.98 -7.55 9.35
C LEU A 150 -3.81 -8.82 9.57
N ALA A 151 -5.13 -8.73 9.56
CA ALA A 151 -5.98 -9.90 9.71
C ALA A 151 -5.83 -10.87 8.51
N GLU A 152 -5.69 -10.36 7.27
CA GLU A 152 -5.43 -11.24 6.13
C GLU A 152 -4.05 -11.92 6.25
N ASP A 153 -3.01 -11.20 6.67
CA ASP A 153 -1.66 -11.74 6.76
C ASP A 153 -1.45 -12.70 7.93
N PHE A 154 -2.16 -12.54 9.05
CA PHE A 154 -1.96 -13.36 10.26
C PHE A 154 -3.08 -14.35 10.55
N LEU A 155 -4.30 -14.07 10.10
CA LEU A 155 -5.50 -14.88 10.41
C LEU A 155 -6.02 -15.68 9.22
N SER A 156 -5.48 -15.50 8.01
CA SER A 156 -5.86 -16.34 6.87
C SER A 156 -5.37 -17.78 7.03
N GLU A 157 -6.19 -18.76 6.61
CA GLU A 157 -5.89 -20.21 6.63
C GLU A 157 -4.54 -20.54 5.98
N LYS A 158 -4.17 -19.81 4.92
CA LYS A 158 -2.86 -19.95 4.25
C LYS A 158 -1.72 -19.55 5.19
N SER A 159 -1.89 -18.48 5.96
CA SER A 159 -0.90 -18.01 6.92
C SER A 159 -0.77 -18.95 8.11
N PHE A 160 -1.87 -19.44 8.69
CA PHE A 160 -1.81 -20.44 9.78
C PHE A 160 -1.04 -21.72 9.42
N LYS A 161 -1.06 -22.11 8.13
CA LYS A 161 -0.31 -23.27 7.63
C LYS A 161 1.19 -22.98 7.44
N ILE A 162 1.59 -21.73 7.18
CA ILE A 162 2.97 -21.30 6.87
C ILE A 162 3.70 -20.70 8.09
N LEU A 163 2.99 -19.94 8.94
CA LEU A 163 3.47 -19.26 10.14
C LEU A 163 3.29 -20.14 11.40
N LYS A 164 4.19 -21.11 11.61
CA LYS A 164 4.31 -21.84 12.89
C LYS A 164 5.46 -21.31 13.74
N GLY A 165 5.22 -21.16 15.04
CA GLY A 165 6.24 -20.87 16.06
C GLY A 165 7.07 -19.61 15.78
N ARG A 166 8.38 -19.77 15.56
CA ARG A 166 9.34 -18.66 15.41
C ARG A 166 9.06 -17.73 14.23
N LYS A 167 8.50 -18.23 13.11
CA LYS A 167 8.17 -17.38 11.94
C LYS A 167 7.04 -16.39 12.24
N ARG A 168 6.05 -16.79 13.06
CA ARG A 168 4.95 -15.92 13.48
C ARG A 168 5.45 -14.82 14.42
N LEU A 169 6.39 -15.15 15.32
CA LEU A 169 7.03 -14.17 16.17
C LEU A 169 7.85 -13.16 15.36
N HIS A 170 8.65 -13.61 14.38
CA HIS A 170 9.39 -12.70 13.50
C HIS A 170 8.45 -11.78 12.72
N ALA A 171 7.36 -12.31 12.13
CA ALA A 171 6.38 -11.49 11.43
C ALA A 171 5.75 -10.44 12.35
N TYR A 172 5.37 -10.82 13.57
CA TYR A 172 4.84 -9.90 14.57
C TYR A 172 5.86 -8.81 14.95
N LEU A 173 7.12 -9.18 15.20
CA LEU A 173 8.19 -8.23 15.50
C LEU A 173 8.42 -7.26 14.33
N CYS A 174 8.36 -7.73 13.09
CA CYS A 174 8.45 -6.86 11.91
C CYS A 174 7.29 -5.86 11.84
N VAL A 175 6.06 -6.27 12.15
CA VAL A 175 4.90 -5.37 12.19
C VAL A 175 5.06 -4.32 13.28
N VAL A 176 5.45 -4.73 14.49
CA VAL A 176 5.67 -3.80 15.61
C VAL A 176 6.80 -2.83 15.28
N ALA A 177 7.93 -3.33 14.74
CA ALA A 177 9.04 -2.48 14.33
C ALA A 177 8.63 -1.47 13.26
N GLY A 178 7.87 -1.89 12.25
CA GLY A 178 7.33 -1.01 11.21
C GLY A 178 6.39 0.06 11.78
N ALA A 179 5.48 -0.32 12.68
CA ALA A 179 4.57 0.60 13.35
C ALA A 179 5.31 1.61 14.23
N THR A 180 6.31 1.17 15.00
CA THR A 180 7.17 2.05 15.81
C THR A 180 7.96 3.02 14.93
N LEU A 181 8.48 2.55 13.79
CA LEU A 181 9.20 3.39 12.85
C LEU A 181 8.27 4.45 12.22
N MET A 182 7.04 4.07 11.83
CA MET A 182 6.05 5.03 11.31
C MET A 182 5.66 6.06 12.36
N ALA A 183 5.48 5.62 13.61
CA ALA A 183 5.18 6.51 14.72
C ALA A 183 6.33 7.49 15.00
N ALA A 184 7.58 7.04 14.92
CA ALA A 184 8.74 7.90 15.07
C ALA A 184 8.80 8.96 13.95
N VAL A 185 8.60 8.55 12.69
CA VAL A 185 8.53 9.50 11.55
C VAL A 185 7.43 10.54 11.77
N GLY A 186 6.24 10.11 12.21
CA GLY A 186 5.13 11.01 12.52
C GLY A 186 5.38 11.94 13.71
N ALA A 187 6.21 11.54 14.67
CA ALA A 187 6.58 12.38 15.81
C ALA A 187 7.52 13.55 15.42
N PHE A 188 8.22 13.42 14.29
CA PHE A 188 9.11 14.46 13.75
C PHE A 188 8.50 15.18 12.55
N ALA A 189 7.28 14.83 12.14
CA ALA A 189 6.53 15.43 11.04
C ALA A 189 5.77 16.68 11.49
#